data_AF-A0A1B6EVH6-F1
#
_entry.id   AF-A0A1B6EVH6-F1
#
_cell.length_a   1.000
_cell.length_b   1.000
_cell.length_c   1.000
_cell.angle_alpha   90.00
_cell.angle_beta   90.00
_cell.angle_gamma   90.00
#
_symmetry.space_group_name_H-M   'P 1'
#
loop_
_entity.id
_entity.type
_entity.pdbx_description
1 polymer ?
#
loop_
_entity_poly.entity_id
_entity_poly.type
_entity_poly.pdbx_seq_one_letter_code
_entity_poly.pdbx_strand_id
1 'polypeptide(L)'
;RYFNRVHTGFEWNKYNQTHYDMDNPPPKIVQGYKFNIFYPDLIDKNATPEYFLTPCPENHDFAILRFHAGPPYEDIAFKIVNREWEYSYKRGFRCQFHNNIFQLWFHFKRYRYRR
;
A
#
# COMPACT_ATOMS: atom_id res chain seq x y z
N ARG A 1 -15.28 8.67 -0.50
CA ARG A 1 -14.55 8.71 -1.82
C ARG A 1 -13.11 8.29 -1.58
N TYR A 2 -12.38 7.76 -2.57
CA TYR A 2 -10.94 7.49 -2.44
C TYR A 2 -10.16 7.83 -3.71
N PHE A 3 -8.86 8.09 -3.56
CA PHE A 3 -7.88 8.20 -4.63
C PHE A 3 -6.67 7.32 -4.30
N ASN A 4 -6.63 6.16 -4.96
CA ASN A 4 -5.62 5.15 -4.73
C ASN A 4 -4.62 5.15 -5.88
N ARG A 5 -3.33 5.04 -5.56
CA ARG A 5 -2.26 4.89 -6.54
C ARG A 5 -1.43 3.67 -6.21
N VAL A 6 -1.32 2.77 -7.18
CA VAL A 6 -0.38 1.64 -7.10
C VAL A 6 0.98 2.12 -7.61
N HIS A 7 2.02 1.97 -6.80
CA HIS A 7 3.38 2.27 -7.23
C HIS A 7 4.00 1.01 -7.82
N THR A 8 4.21 1.00 -9.13
CA THR A 8 4.87 -0.09 -9.84
C THR A 8 6.24 0.33 -10.34
N GLY A 9 7.16 -0.62 -10.41
CA GLY A 9 8.51 -0.35 -10.92
C GLY A 9 9.27 -1.63 -11.20
N PHE A 10 10.46 -1.45 -11.77
CA PHE A 10 11.35 -2.56 -12.10
C PHE A 10 12.21 -2.96 -10.91
N GLU A 11 12.55 -4.25 -10.83
CA GLU A 11 13.50 -4.78 -9.87
C GLU A 11 14.68 -5.41 -10.62
N TRP A 12 15.81 -4.73 -10.65
CA TRP A 12 17.04 -5.18 -11.29
C TRP A 12 17.84 -6.11 -10.37
N ASN A 13 17.28 -7.29 -10.06
CA ASN A 13 18.02 -8.35 -9.36
C ASN A 13 19.02 -9.05 -10.31
N LYS A 14 19.91 -9.89 -9.77
CA LYS A 14 20.96 -10.57 -10.57
C LYS A 14 20.38 -11.39 -11.72
N TYR A 15 19.23 -12.03 -11.52
CA TYR A 15 18.55 -12.80 -12.56
C TYR A 15 17.99 -11.89 -13.66
N ASN A 16 17.33 -10.79 -13.29
CA ASN A 16 16.77 -9.86 -14.25
C ASN A 16 17.87 -9.15 -15.05
N GLN A 17 19.01 -8.83 -14.43
CA GLN A 17 20.16 -8.25 -15.12
C GLN A 17 20.78 -9.15 -16.20
N THR A 18 20.58 -10.47 -16.15
CA THR A 18 21.08 -11.39 -17.19
C THR A 18 20.08 -11.65 -18.31
N HIS A 19 18.81 -11.26 -18.15
CA HIS A 19 17.72 -11.57 -19.10
C HIS A 19 17.05 -10.34 -19.70
N TYR A 20 17.26 -9.16 -19.11
CA TYR A 20 16.63 -7.91 -19.50
C TYR A 20 17.68 -6.79 -19.59
N ASP A 21 17.37 -5.78 -20.38
CA ASP A 21 18.22 -4.60 -20.59
C ASP A 21 17.37 -3.31 -20.54
N MET A 22 17.99 -2.15 -20.76
CA MET A 22 17.29 -0.87 -20.63
C MET A 22 16.20 -0.68 -21.69
N ASP A 23 16.35 -1.29 -22.86
CA ASP A 23 15.39 -1.20 -23.97
C ASP A 23 14.26 -2.24 -23.81
N ASN A 24 14.56 -3.36 -23.16
CA ASN A 24 13.67 -4.47 -22.85
C ASN A 24 13.68 -4.75 -21.34
N PRO A 25 13.10 -3.86 -20.51
CA PRO A 25 13.15 -3.99 -19.07
C PRO A 25 12.30 -5.17 -18.56
N PRO A 26 12.58 -5.70 -17.36
CA PRO A 26 11.78 -6.75 -16.76
C PRO A 26 10.32 -6.29 -16.56
N PRO A 27 9.37 -7.22 -16.37
CA PRO A 27 8.01 -6.86 -16.00
C PRO A 27 7.97 -5.98 -14.74
N LYS A 28 7.09 -4.98 -14.72
CA LYS A 28 6.92 -4.13 -13.53
C LYS A 28 6.29 -4.94 -12.41
N ILE A 29 6.83 -4.77 -11.21
CA ILE A 29 6.27 -5.33 -9.98
C ILE A 29 5.63 -4.23 -9.15
N VAL A 30 4.67 -4.59 -8.28
CA VAL A 30 4.14 -3.66 -7.28
C VAL A 30 5.20 -3.43 -6.21
N GLN A 31 5.53 -2.17 -5.97
CA GLN A 31 6.53 -1.72 -5.00
C GLN A 31 5.92 -1.01 -3.81
N GLY A 32 4.62 -0.70 -3.84
CA GLY A 32 3.93 -0.02 -2.77
C GLY A 32 2.56 0.51 -3.20
N TYR A 33 1.86 1.11 -2.26
CA TYR A 33 0.54 1.69 -2.46
C TYR A 33 0.44 3.05 -1.78
N LYS A 34 -0.39 3.93 -2.35
CA LYS A 34 -0.81 5.19 -1.73
C LYS A 34 -2.33 5.25 -1.72
N PHE A 35 -2.91 5.06 -0.55
CA PHE A 35 -4.33 5.24 -0.31
C PHE A 35 -4.58 6.66 0.20
N ASN A 36 -5.55 7.35 -0.40
CA ASN A 36 -6.09 8.60 0.11
C ASN A 36 -7.60 8.44 0.17
N ILE A 37 -8.15 8.36 1.36
CA ILE A 37 -9.56 8.07 1.59
C ILE A 37 -10.20 9.29 2.23
N PHE A 38 -11.29 9.76 1.64
CA PHE A 38 -11.95 11.01 1.97
C PHE A 38 -13.20 10.72 2.79
N TYR A 39 -13.24 11.30 3.99
CA TYR A 39 -14.32 11.22 4.96
C TYR A 39 -14.83 12.62 5.37
N PRO A 40 -15.28 13.47 4.43
CA PRO A 40 -15.69 14.85 4.72
C PRO A 40 -16.84 14.96 5.74
N ASP A 41 -17.70 13.95 5.82
CA ASP A 41 -18.95 13.94 6.59
C ASP A 41 -18.85 13.09 7.87
N LEU A 42 -17.62 12.88 8.38
CA LEU A 42 -17.41 12.13 9.62
C LEU A 42 -18.12 12.85 10.77
N ILE A 43 -19.00 12.13 11.50
CA ILE A 43 -19.79 12.71 12.59
C ILE A 43 -18.86 13.12 13.74
N ASP A 44 -18.02 12.19 14.19
CA ASP A 44 -16.98 12.46 15.17
C ASP A 44 -15.64 12.65 14.48
N LYS A 45 -15.20 13.91 14.36
CA LYS A 45 -13.92 14.25 13.74
C LYS A 45 -12.70 13.89 14.60
N ASN A 46 -12.90 13.56 15.88
CA ASN A 46 -11.84 13.08 16.76
C ASN A 46 -11.61 11.58 16.59
N ALA A 47 -12.65 10.84 16.16
CA ALA A 47 -12.52 9.43 15.80
C ALA A 47 -11.65 9.30 14.55
N THR A 48 -10.47 8.70 14.72
CA THR A 48 -9.53 8.50 13.61
C THR A 48 -9.85 7.19 12.90
N PRO A 49 -9.93 7.17 11.55
CA PRO A 49 -10.11 5.94 10.82
C PRO A 49 -8.97 4.94 11.08
N GLU A 50 -9.34 3.69 11.26
CA GLU A 50 -8.44 2.57 11.49
C GLU A 50 -8.31 1.69 10.24
N TYR A 51 -7.24 0.90 10.19
CA TYR A 51 -7.07 -0.08 9.12
C TYR A 51 -6.68 -1.45 9.68
N PHE A 52 -7.09 -2.48 8.97
CA PHE A 52 -6.84 -3.88 9.29
C PHE A 52 -6.29 -4.59 8.06
N LEU A 53 -5.26 -5.40 8.26
CA LEU A 53 -4.67 -6.22 7.20
C LEU A 53 -4.93 -7.69 7.50
N THR A 54 -5.62 -8.37 6.60
CA THR A 54 -5.94 -9.79 6.73
C THR A 54 -5.43 -10.56 5.50
N PRO A 55 -4.53 -11.54 5.64
CA PRO A 55 -4.09 -12.37 4.53
C PRO A 55 -5.27 -13.09 3.86
N CYS A 56 -5.26 -13.23 2.54
CA CYS A 56 -6.30 -14.01 1.86
C CYS A 56 -6.09 -15.50 2.14
N PRO A 57 -7.14 -16.26 2.56
CA PRO A 57 -6.99 -17.68 2.90
C PRO A 57 -6.66 -18.56 1.67
N GLU A 58 -7.17 -18.20 0.49
CA GLU A 58 -6.95 -18.95 -0.75
C GLU A 58 -5.62 -18.61 -1.44
N ASN A 59 -5.09 -17.41 -1.20
CA ASN A 59 -3.87 -16.95 -1.87
C ASN A 59 -3.05 -16.03 -0.97
N HIS A 60 -1.98 -16.60 -0.40
CA HIS A 60 -1.09 -15.91 0.53
C HIS A 60 -0.27 -14.76 -0.10
N ASP A 61 -0.19 -14.66 -1.43
CA ASP A 61 0.45 -13.53 -2.12
C ASP A 61 -0.35 -12.24 -1.99
N PHE A 62 -1.61 -12.32 -1.56
CA PHE A 62 -2.50 -11.19 -1.40
C PHE A 62 -3.09 -11.09 0.00
N ALA A 63 -3.39 -9.87 0.41
CA ALA A 63 -4.07 -9.55 1.64
C ALA A 63 -5.19 -8.55 1.37
N ILE A 64 -6.22 -8.58 2.21
CA ILE A 64 -7.30 -7.61 2.23
C ILE A 64 -6.94 -6.53 3.25
N LEU A 65 -6.79 -5.30 2.76
CA LEU A 65 -6.62 -4.10 3.56
C LEU A 65 -7.98 -3.43 3.73
N ARG A 66 -8.56 -3.51 4.93
CA ARG A 66 -9.85 -2.90 5.29
C ARG A 66 -9.64 -1.61 6.05
N PHE A 67 -10.40 -0.58 5.73
CA PHE A 67 -10.44 0.70 6.42
C PHE A 67 -11.80 0.86 7.11
N HIS A 68 -11.77 1.21 8.39
CA HIS A 68 -12.94 1.45 9.23
C HIS A 68 -12.89 2.89 9.72
N ALA A 69 -13.91 3.69 9.40
CA ALA A 69 -13.98 5.09 9.86
C ALA A 69 -15.10 5.35 10.87
N GLY A 70 -16.05 4.43 11.01
CA GLY A 70 -17.28 4.62 11.76
C GLY A 70 -18.35 5.43 11.01
N PRO A 71 -19.52 5.66 11.65
CA PRO A 71 -20.65 6.34 11.03
C PRO A 71 -20.30 7.75 10.50
N PRO A 72 -20.79 8.15 9.32
CA PRO A 72 -21.80 7.48 8.48
C PRO A 72 -21.21 6.54 7.42
N TYR A 73 -19.90 6.27 7.45
CA TYR A 73 -19.24 5.52 6.40
C TYR A 73 -19.19 4.02 6.69
N GLU A 74 -19.44 3.22 5.66
CA GLU A 74 -19.21 1.79 5.68
C GLU A 74 -17.71 1.47 5.48
N ASP A 75 -17.33 0.30 5.96
CA ASP A 75 -15.98 -0.23 5.78
C ASP A 75 -15.67 -0.45 4.30
N ILE A 76 -14.46 -0.06 3.90
CA ILE A 76 -13.97 -0.30 2.54
C ILE A 76 -12.74 -1.17 2.58
N ALA A 77 -12.65 -2.10 1.64
CA ALA A 77 -11.57 -3.07 1.58
C ALA A 77 -10.91 -3.10 0.19
N PHE A 78 -9.60 -3.27 0.17
CA PHE A 78 -8.82 -3.40 -1.05
C PHE A 78 -7.95 -4.65 -0.99
N LYS A 79 -7.90 -5.39 -2.10
CA LYS A 79 -6.95 -6.49 -2.27
C LYS A 79 -5.58 -5.91 -2.65
N ILE A 80 -4.56 -6.19 -1.86
CA ILE A 80 -3.19 -5.74 -2.06
C ILE A 80 -2.22 -6.92 -2.04
N VAL A 81 -1.01 -6.73 -2.57
CA VAL A 81 0.08 -7.70 -2.42
C VAL A 81 0.46 -7.81 -0.94
N ASN A 82 0.62 -9.04 -0.46
CA ASN A 82 0.99 -9.36 0.92
C ASN A 82 2.51 -9.49 1.06
N ARG A 83 3.19 -8.34 1.12
CA ARG A 83 4.63 -8.25 1.39
C ARG A 83 4.89 -7.35 2.59
N GLU A 84 6.03 -7.51 3.23
CA GLU A 84 6.41 -6.68 4.39
C GLU A 84 6.52 -5.20 4.01
N TRP A 85 5.94 -4.31 4.81
CA TRP A 85 5.95 -2.87 4.59
C TRP A 85 7.22 -2.22 5.16
N GLU A 86 7.70 -1.20 4.47
CA GLU A 86 8.73 -0.30 4.94
C GLU A 86 8.06 0.85 5.73
N TYR A 87 8.20 0.82 7.06
CA TYR A 87 7.59 1.80 7.98
C TYR A 87 8.42 3.09 8.17
N SER A 88 9.54 3.22 7.46
CA SER A 88 10.39 4.41 7.57
C SER A 88 9.76 5.63 6.90
N TYR A 89 9.55 6.70 7.68
CA TYR A 89 9.12 8.01 7.15
C TYR A 89 10.09 8.56 6.08
N LYS A 90 11.40 8.34 6.25
CA LYS A 90 12.43 8.73 5.25
C LYS A 90 12.25 8.01 3.91
N ARG A 91 11.55 6.88 3.91
CA ARG A 91 11.25 6.06 2.71
C ARG A 91 9.80 6.22 2.25
N GLY A 92 9.12 7.26 2.71
CA GLY A 92 7.79 7.63 2.21
C GLY A 92 6.63 6.92 2.91
N PHE A 93 6.86 6.23 4.03
CA PHE A 93 5.77 5.75 4.87
C PHE A 93 4.96 6.94 5.41
N ARG A 94 3.64 6.83 5.35
CA ARG A 94 2.71 7.81 5.90
C ARG A 94 1.46 7.08 6.38
N CYS A 95 1.05 7.33 7.62
CA CYS A 95 -0.21 6.89 8.17
C CYS A 95 -0.76 8.04 9.02
N GLN A 96 -1.66 8.86 8.45
CA GLN A 96 -2.19 10.03 9.13
C GLN A 96 -3.62 10.34 8.67
N PHE A 97 -4.41 10.94 9.56
CA PHE A 97 -5.72 11.52 9.25
C PHE A 97 -5.64 13.04 9.41
N HIS A 98 -5.88 13.78 8.34
CA HIS A 98 -5.87 15.24 8.37
C HIS A 98 -6.78 15.82 7.28
N ASN A 99 -7.47 16.93 7.58
CA ASN A 99 -8.43 17.57 6.67
C ASN A 99 -9.46 16.59 6.09
N ASN A 100 -9.98 15.69 6.94
CA ASN A 100 -10.92 14.65 6.56
C ASN A 100 -10.38 13.65 5.51
N ILE A 101 -9.05 13.56 5.38
CA ILE A 101 -8.37 12.63 4.47
C ILE A 101 -7.50 11.68 5.27
N PHE A 102 -7.81 10.39 5.19
CA PHE A 102 -6.93 9.34 5.68
C PHE A 102 -5.90 8.98 4.62
N GLN A 103 -4.63 9.18 4.95
CA GLN A 103 -3.49 8.92 4.08
C GLN A 103 -2.72 7.72 4.61
N LEU A 104 -2.77 6.61 3.87
CA LEU A 104 -1.95 5.43 4.12
C LEU A 104 -1.06 5.16 2.91
N TRP A 105 0.21 5.54 3.02
CA TRP A 105 1.22 5.38 1.99
C TRP A 105 2.32 4.48 2.52
N PHE A 106 2.71 3.50 1.73
CA PHE A 106 3.80 2.61 2.09
C PHE A 106 4.45 2.05 0.84
N HIS A 107 5.72 1.70 0.98
CA HIS A 107 6.45 0.87 0.05
C HIS A 107 6.70 -0.49 0.68
N PHE A 108 6.91 -1.51 -0.14
CA PHE A 108 7.38 -2.80 0.35
C PHE A 108 8.87 -2.74 0.66
N LYS A 109 9.29 -3.49 1.69
CA LYS A 109 10.72 -3.66 1.97
C LYS A 109 11.42 -4.28 0.77
N ARG A 110 12.60 -3.74 0.47
CA ARG A 110 13.51 -4.28 -0.55
C ARG A 110 14.63 -5.02 0.15
N TYR A 111 14.64 -6.34 0.04
CA TYR A 111 15.75 -7.15 0.50
C TYR A 111 16.83 -7.15 -0.58
N ARG A 112 17.99 -6.57 -0.26
CA ARG A 112 19.18 -6.75 -1.09
C ARG A 112 19.85 -8.02 -0.62
N TYR A 113 19.87 -9.04 -1.46
CA TYR A 113 20.70 -10.21 -1.22
C TYR A 113 22.16 -9.74 -1.13
N ARG A 114 22.78 -9.93 0.04
CA ARG A 114 24.22 -9.73 0.25
C ARG A 114 24.85 -11.11 0.18
N ARG A 115 25.81 -11.29 -0.72
CA ARG A 115 26.52 -12.55 -0.93
C ARG A 115 27.70 -12.65 0.02
#